data_AF-A0A4P5S6Q5-F1
#
_entry.id   AF-A0A4P5S6Q5-F1
#
_cell.length_a   1.000
_cell.length_b   1.000
_cell.length_c   1.000
_cell.angle_alpha   90.00
_cell.angle_beta   90.00
_cell.angle_gamma   90.00
#
_symmetry.space_group_name_H-M   'P 1'
#
loop_
_entity.id
_entity.type
_entity.pdbx_description
1 polymer ?
#
loop_
_entity_poly.entity_id
_entity_poly.type
_entity_poly.pdbx_seq_one_letter_code
_entity_poly.pdbx_strand_id
1 'polypeptide(L)'
;MTSFVDRVTLHASAGGGGDGCVSVRREKFVPLGGPDGGNGGRGGDIILNVDSNVTTLLDFHHSPHRSATSGKQGQGDRKDGPYGEDLVMGVPNGTVVLTTEGKVLADLVGSGTRFIAAQGGRGGLGNAALSSSRRRAPGFALLGEPGEARTLILELKTVADIALVGYPSAGKSSLIAAISAARPKIADYPFTTLVPNLGVVQAGETRFTVADVPGLIPGASEGKGLGLEFLRHVERCAALVHVLDCGTLETDRNPLVDLDVIEAELAHYGGLNDRPRLIALNKIDLPDGKAMADMVQSTLEERGYQVFQVSAAARMGLTELLYGMAKIIQSSRVSRASEEKTRIVLRPIAVDDSGFDVKAEEDGSFTVTGNRPQRWVHQTNFSNKEAVGYLADRLARLGVEKVLFSLGAKQGSEVRIGTGEAAIIFDWEPTIEAGAELLAGPRGDDLRIPREWERMEVEAVDQLDDDEIAEQWEYKVADPTDPRIEGEVR
;
A
#
# COMPACT_ATOMS: atom_id res chain seq x y z
N MET A 1 24.37 5.98 17.29
CA MET A 1 24.18 4.54 17.62
C MET A 1 23.30 3.96 16.56
N THR A 2 23.72 2.89 15.90
CA THR A 2 23.10 2.42 14.67
C THR A 2 22.48 1.07 15.03
N SER A 3 21.22 1.05 15.49
CA SER A 3 20.52 -0.19 15.84
C SER A 3 20.16 -0.95 14.57
N PHE A 4 20.01 -2.26 14.65
CA PHE A 4 19.45 -3.06 13.55
C PHE A 4 17.98 -3.26 13.89
N VAL A 5 17.09 -2.95 12.95
CA VAL A 5 15.64 -3.00 13.18
C VAL A 5 15.06 -3.97 12.18
N ASP A 6 14.63 -5.13 12.66
CA ASP A 6 14.05 -6.18 11.82
C ASP A 6 12.56 -6.00 11.62
N ARG A 7 11.92 -5.30 12.56
CA ARG A 7 10.49 -5.02 12.52
C ARG A 7 10.28 -3.52 12.68
N VAL A 8 9.59 -2.94 11.70
CA VAL A 8 9.36 -1.49 11.67
C VAL A 8 7.96 -1.17 11.21
N THR A 9 7.39 -0.13 11.81
CA THR A 9 6.11 0.42 11.41
C THR A 9 6.33 1.50 10.36
N LEU A 10 5.74 1.32 9.19
CA LEU A 10 5.70 2.27 8.10
C LEU A 10 4.32 2.93 8.05
N HIS A 11 4.26 4.24 8.25
CA HIS A 11 3.08 5.05 8.00
C HIS A 11 3.18 5.62 6.58
N ALA A 12 2.54 4.94 5.62
CA ALA A 12 2.53 5.32 4.22
C ALA A 12 1.32 6.23 3.93
N SER A 13 1.56 7.42 3.38
CA SER A 13 0.54 8.36 2.91
C SER A 13 0.78 8.72 1.45
N ALA A 14 0.01 8.15 0.53
CA ALA A 14 0.15 8.42 -0.90
C ALA A 14 -0.30 9.84 -1.25
N GLY A 15 0.12 10.32 -2.43
CA GLY A 15 -0.27 11.65 -2.90
C GLY A 15 -1.76 11.72 -3.22
N GLY A 16 -2.38 12.86 -2.91
CA GLY A 16 -3.74 13.16 -3.37
C GLY A 16 -3.77 13.43 -4.88
N GLY A 17 -4.91 13.14 -5.52
CA GLY A 17 -5.18 13.63 -6.86
C GLY A 17 -5.36 15.14 -6.87
N GLY A 18 -4.92 15.79 -7.94
CA GLY A 18 -5.22 17.21 -8.17
C GLY A 18 -6.67 17.39 -8.61
N ASP A 19 -7.23 18.57 -8.37
CA ASP A 19 -8.59 18.91 -8.77
C ASP A 19 -8.72 19.19 -10.27
N GLY A 20 -9.87 18.87 -10.85
CA GLY A 20 -10.23 19.31 -12.19
C GLY A 20 -10.49 20.82 -12.22
N CYS A 21 -10.23 21.46 -13.36
CA CYS A 21 -10.47 22.87 -13.54
C CYS A 21 -11.84 23.14 -14.17
N VAL A 22 -12.51 24.21 -13.72
CA VAL A 22 -13.65 24.80 -14.44
C VAL A 22 -13.14 26.00 -15.23
N SER A 23 -13.09 25.87 -16.54
CA SER A 23 -12.71 26.97 -17.42
C SER A 23 -13.54 26.94 -18.71
N VAL A 24 -13.79 28.11 -19.27
CA VAL A 24 -14.47 28.28 -20.55
C VAL A 24 -13.60 29.16 -21.43
N ARG A 25 -13.45 28.79 -22.70
CA ARG A 25 -12.66 29.55 -23.66
C ARG A 25 -13.24 30.96 -23.82
N ARG A 26 -12.36 31.96 -23.76
CA ARG A 26 -12.71 33.37 -23.97
C ARG A 26 -11.94 33.90 -25.16
N GLU A 27 -12.61 34.03 -26.29
CA GLU A 27 -12.05 34.61 -27.51
C GLU A 27 -12.81 35.87 -27.88
N LYS A 28 -12.09 36.88 -28.37
CA LYS A 28 -12.72 38.12 -28.85
C LYS A 28 -13.65 37.76 -30.02
N PHE A 29 -14.90 38.19 -29.94
CA PHE A 29 -15.98 37.91 -30.91
C PHE A 29 -16.60 36.50 -30.86
N VAL A 30 -16.26 35.66 -29.87
CA VAL A 30 -16.94 34.38 -29.63
C VAL A 30 -17.76 34.49 -28.34
N PRO A 31 -19.08 34.71 -28.40
CA PRO A 31 -19.90 34.93 -27.22
C PRO A 31 -20.07 33.68 -26.33
N LEU A 32 -19.98 32.48 -26.92
CA LEU A 32 -20.14 31.21 -26.21
C LEU A 32 -18.99 30.26 -26.55
N GLY A 33 -17.88 30.39 -25.81
CA GLY A 33 -16.79 29.43 -25.88
C GLY A 33 -17.16 28.06 -25.30
N GLY A 34 -16.54 27.01 -25.82
CA GLY A 34 -16.63 25.67 -25.23
C GLY A 34 -15.84 25.55 -23.92
N PRO A 35 -16.08 24.51 -23.11
CA PRO A 35 -15.29 24.23 -21.92
C PRO A 35 -13.85 23.88 -22.28
N ASP A 36 -12.90 24.36 -21.48
CA ASP A 36 -11.46 24.12 -21.65
C ASP A 36 -10.72 23.90 -20.33
N GLY A 37 -11.42 23.59 -19.24
CA GLY A 37 -10.76 23.16 -18.02
C GLY A 37 -10.12 21.78 -18.17
N GLY A 38 -8.81 21.71 -17.90
CA GLY A 38 -8.06 20.46 -17.85
C GLY A 38 -8.34 19.62 -16.61
N ASN A 39 -7.89 18.37 -16.65
CA ASN A 39 -7.98 17.40 -15.55
C ASN A 39 -6.89 17.64 -14.52
N GLY A 40 -7.13 17.25 -13.28
CA GLY A 40 -6.07 17.19 -12.27
C GLY A 40 -5.12 16.03 -12.49
N GLY A 41 -3.89 16.18 -12.02
CA GLY A 41 -2.88 15.13 -12.06
C GLY A 41 -3.16 14.03 -11.03
N ARG A 42 -2.71 12.81 -11.31
CA ARG A 42 -2.73 11.71 -10.33
C ARG A 42 -1.73 11.99 -9.20
N GLY A 43 -2.04 11.60 -7.97
CA GLY A 43 -1.06 11.57 -6.89
C GLY A 43 -0.04 10.44 -7.05
N GLY A 44 1.15 10.63 -6.47
CA GLY A 44 2.21 9.63 -6.49
C GLY A 44 1.91 8.43 -5.58
N ASP A 45 2.35 7.24 -5.99
CA ASP A 45 2.30 6.02 -5.20
C ASP A 45 3.44 5.94 -4.19
N ILE A 46 3.24 5.13 -3.14
CA ILE A 46 4.33 4.67 -2.28
C ILE A 46 4.64 3.23 -2.65
N ILE A 47 5.87 2.98 -3.09
CA ILE A 47 6.30 1.69 -3.63
C ILE A 47 7.47 1.15 -2.82
N LEU A 48 7.35 -0.08 -2.33
CA LEU A 48 8.47 -0.86 -1.78
C LEU A 48 9.11 -1.63 -2.92
N ASN A 49 10.43 -1.53 -3.06
CA ASN A 49 11.20 -2.22 -4.08
C ASN A 49 12.33 -3.02 -3.45
N VAL A 50 12.46 -4.29 -3.79
CA VAL A 50 13.59 -5.11 -3.31
C VAL A 50 14.89 -4.65 -3.97
N ASP A 51 15.80 -4.14 -3.16
CA ASP A 51 17.12 -3.67 -3.59
C ASP A 51 18.21 -4.50 -2.92
N SER A 52 19.13 -5.06 -3.71
CA SER A 52 20.26 -5.86 -3.23
C SER A 52 21.27 -5.04 -2.42
N ASN A 53 21.29 -3.71 -2.59
CA ASN A 53 22.17 -2.82 -1.84
C ASN A 53 21.63 -2.49 -0.45
N VAL A 54 20.33 -2.72 -0.20
CA VAL A 54 19.68 -2.46 1.09
C VAL A 54 19.67 -3.74 1.91
N THR A 55 20.35 -3.73 3.05
CA THR A 55 20.48 -4.91 3.92
C THR A 55 19.75 -4.79 5.25
N THR A 56 19.16 -3.63 5.56
CA THR A 56 18.51 -3.35 6.86
C THR A 56 17.24 -2.53 6.66
N LEU A 57 16.28 -2.60 7.60
CA LEU A 57 15.10 -1.72 7.62
C LEU A 57 15.29 -0.46 8.48
N LEU A 58 16.53 -0.12 8.84
CA LEU A 58 16.84 0.99 9.76
C LEU A 58 16.33 2.36 9.25
N ASP A 59 16.34 2.57 7.94
CA ASP A 59 15.88 3.82 7.32
C ASP A 59 14.40 4.10 7.61
N PHE A 60 13.59 3.05 7.72
CA PHE A 60 12.18 3.16 8.09
C PHE A 60 12.00 3.45 9.58
N HIS A 61 12.95 3.04 10.43
CA HIS A 61 12.86 3.30 11.87
C HIS A 61 13.17 4.76 12.19
N HIS A 62 14.16 5.36 11.52
CA HIS A 62 14.48 6.77 11.68
C HIS A 62 13.44 7.69 11.01
N SER A 63 12.76 7.21 9.98
CA SER A 63 11.74 7.96 9.25
C SER A 63 10.54 7.06 8.93
N PRO A 64 9.66 6.83 9.92
CA PRO A 64 8.51 5.94 9.78
C PRO A 64 7.37 6.55 8.96
N HIS A 65 7.28 7.89 8.91
CA HIS A 65 6.28 8.60 8.11
C HIS A 65 6.83 8.85 6.71
N ARG A 66 6.14 8.31 5.70
CA ARG A 66 6.55 8.40 4.30
C ARG A 66 5.37 8.90 3.47
N SER A 67 5.59 10.00 2.76
CA SER A 67 4.57 10.63 1.93
C SER A 67 5.05 10.78 0.49
N ALA A 68 4.17 10.44 -0.45
CA ALA A 68 4.37 10.76 -1.86
C ALA A 68 3.81 12.15 -2.18
N THR A 69 4.18 12.71 -3.33
CA THR A 69 3.71 14.04 -3.72
C THR A 69 2.32 13.99 -4.35
N SER A 70 1.48 14.98 -4.05
CA SER A 70 0.15 15.10 -4.65
C SER A 70 0.24 15.61 -6.10
N GLY A 71 -0.72 15.18 -6.92
CA GLY A 71 -0.93 15.73 -8.25
C GLY A 71 -1.35 17.19 -8.19
N LYS A 72 -1.05 17.95 -9.25
CA LYS A 72 -1.46 19.36 -9.34
C LYS A 72 -2.84 19.49 -9.99
N GLN A 73 -3.53 20.58 -9.67
CA GLN A 73 -4.81 20.91 -10.30
C GLN A 73 -4.67 21.10 -11.82
N GLY A 74 -5.74 20.83 -12.54
CA GLY A 74 -5.88 21.24 -13.93
C GLY A 74 -5.92 22.77 -14.07
N GLN A 75 -5.72 23.25 -15.29
CA GLN A 75 -5.79 24.66 -15.64
C GLN A 75 -6.67 24.87 -16.88
N GLY A 76 -7.00 26.13 -17.19
CA GLY A 76 -7.64 26.51 -18.44
C GLY A 76 -6.76 26.18 -19.67
N ASP A 77 -7.26 26.44 -20.86
CA ASP A 77 -6.60 26.10 -22.13
C ASP A 77 -6.35 24.58 -22.33
N ARG A 78 -7.16 23.72 -21.70
CA ARG A 78 -7.04 22.25 -21.71
C ARG A 78 -5.70 21.75 -21.19
N LYS A 79 -5.16 22.42 -20.17
CA LYS A 79 -3.90 22.03 -19.52
C LYS A 79 -4.18 21.11 -18.35
N ASP A 80 -3.85 19.84 -18.51
CA ASP A 80 -3.92 18.86 -17.43
C ASP A 80 -2.82 19.14 -16.39
N GLY A 81 -3.15 18.89 -15.12
CA GLY A 81 -2.23 19.05 -14.02
C GLY A 81 -1.13 17.97 -14.03
N PRO A 82 0.14 18.33 -13.76
CA PRO A 82 1.22 17.34 -13.66
C PRO A 82 0.95 16.33 -12.54
N TYR A 83 1.42 15.10 -12.77
CA TYR A 83 1.31 14.00 -11.82
C TYR A 83 2.27 14.21 -10.65
N GLY A 84 1.87 13.69 -9.49
CA GLY A 84 2.74 13.53 -8.34
C GLY A 84 3.83 12.50 -8.63
N GLU A 85 5.01 12.72 -8.07
CA GLU A 85 6.13 11.80 -8.12
C GLU A 85 5.93 10.65 -7.13
N ASP A 86 6.14 9.42 -7.61
CA ASP A 86 6.10 8.22 -6.79
C ASP A 86 7.29 8.17 -5.82
N LEU A 87 7.03 7.74 -4.58
CA LEU A 87 8.07 7.49 -3.59
C LEU A 87 8.46 6.01 -3.62
N VAL A 88 9.58 5.70 -4.26
CA VAL A 88 10.15 4.34 -4.27
C VAL A 88 11.13 4.19 -3.11
N MET A 89 10.90 3.20 -2.25
CA MET A 89 11.72 2.91 -1.08
C MET A 89 12.33 1.52 -1.20
N GLY A 90 13.66 1.45 -1.09
CA GLY A 90 14.40 0.19 -1.10
C GLY A 90 14.16 -0.61 0.18
N VAL A 91 13.91 -1.91 0.04
CA VAL A 91 13.84 -2.86 1.14
C VAL A 91 14.77 -4.06 0.88
N PRO A 92 15.29 -4.71 1.93
CA PRO A 92 16.08 -5.93 1.75
C PRO A 92 15.26 -7.08 1.17
N ASN A 93 15.94 -8.00 0.48
CA ASN A 93 15.34 -9.25 0.03
C ASN A 93 14.83 -10.08 1.22
N GLY A 94 13.62 -10.63 1.14
CA GLY A 94 12.98 -11.36 2.22
C GLY A 94 12.23 -10.46 3.22
N THR A 95 11.88 -9.24 2.82
CA THR A 95 11.01 -8.36 3.61
C THR A 95 9.55 -8.77 3.46
N VAL A 96 8.88 -9.04 4.56
CA VAL A 96 7.45 -9.34 4.62
C VAL A 96 6.69 -8.07 4.95
N VAL A 97 5.63 -7.81 4.21
CA VAL A 97 4.71 -6.70 4.46
C VAL A 97 3.46 -7.26 5.15
N LEU A 98 3.19 -6.74 6.35
CA LEU A 98 2.10 -7.16 7.22
C LEU A 98 1.14 -5.97 7.47
N THR A 99 -0.13 -6.27 7.72
CA THR A 99 -1.06 -5.32 8.33
C THR A 99 -0.73 -5.14 9.82
N THR A 100 -1.31 -4.12 10.45
CA THR A 100 -1.25 -3.95 11.92
C THR A 100 -1.84 -5.13 12.69
N GLU A 101 -2.77 -5.88 12.07
CA GLU A 101 -3.40 -7.09 12.59
C GLU A 101 -2.54 -8.36 12.39
N GLY A 102 -1.37 -8.25 11.74
CA GLY A 102 -0.47 -9.38 11.47
C GLY A 102 -0.82 -10.20 10.23
N LYS A 103 -1.74 -9.75 9.38
CA LYS A 103 -2.06 -10.41 8.11
C LYS A 103 -0.97 -10.10 7.08
N VAL A 104 -0.39 -11.14 6.47
CA VAL A 104 0.60 -11.00 5.40
C VAL A 104 -0.06 -10.47 4.13
N LEU A 105 0.40 -9.31 3.66
CA LEU A 105 -0.03 -8.69 2.40
C LEU A 105 0.85 -9.12 1.24
N ALA A 106 2.17 -9.12 1.45
CA ALA A 106 3.15 -9.47 0.43
C ALA A 106 4.44 -10.03 1.07
N ASP A 107 5.11 -10.89 0.33
CA ASP A 107 6.46 -11.37 0.64
C ASP A 107 7.39 -10.87 -0.47
N LEU A 108 8.32 -9.97 -0.13
CA LEU A 108 9.18 -9.29 -1.09
C LEU A 108 10.47 -10.09 -1.25
N VAL A 109 10.35 -11.12 -2.09
CA VAL A 109 11.45 -12.01 -2.47
C VAL A 109 11.86 -11.75 -3.91
N GLY A 110 13.16 -11.72 -4.16
CA GLY A 110 13.75 -11.48 -5.47
C GLY A 110 14.00 -10.01 -5.78
N SER A 111 15.17 -9.73 -6.36
CA SER A 111 15.58 -8.37 -6.70
C SER A 111 14.65 -7.74 -7.74
N GLY A 112 14.26 -6.48 -7.50
CA GLY A 112 13.34 -5.74 -8.38
C GLY A 112 11.85 -6.06 -8.17
N THR A 113 11.50 -6.94 -7.23
CA THR A 113 10.11 -7.15 -6.83
C THR A 113 9.55 -5.86 -6.20
N ARG A 114 8.38 -5.42 -6.70
CA ARG A 114 7.73 -4.18 -6.27
C ARG A 114 6.38 -4.46 -5.62
N PHE A 115 6.07 -3.68 -4.59
CA PHE A 115 4.77 -3.68 -3.93
C PHE A 115 4.29 -2.26 -3.68
N ILE A 116 3.06 -1.96 -4.08
CA ILE A 116 2.42 -0.67 -3.82
C ILE A 116 1.91 -0.69 -2.37
N ALA A 117 2.63 0.02 -1.50
CA ALA A 117 2.28 0.15 -0.09
C ALA A 117 1.04 1.02 0.14
N ALA A 118 0.92 2.10 -0.64
CA ALA A 118 -0.24 2.97 -0.66
C ALA A 118 -0.44 3.56 -2.07
N GLN A 119 -1.67 3.50 -2.57
CA GLN A 119 -2.00 3.98 -3.91
C GLN A 119 -2.33 5.48 -3.92
N GLY A 120 -1.73 6.21 -4.86
CA GLY A 120 -2.01 7.62 -5.12
C GLY A 120 -3.42 7.86 -5.64
N GLY A 121 -4.02 8.96 -5.17
CA GLY A 121 -5.37 9.37 -5.54
C GLY A 121 -5.49 9.73 -7.02
N ARG A 122 -6.65 9.45 -7.62
CA ARG A 122 -6.93 9.82 -9.01
C ARG A 122 -7.17 11.31 -9.15
N GLY A 123 -6.69 11.88 -10.24
CA GLY A 123 -6.97 13.27 -10.58
C GLY A 123 -8.45 13.51 -10.89
N GLY A 124 -8.94 14.67 -10.49
CA GLY A 124 -10.30 15.13 -10.77
C GLY A 124 -10.49 15.47 -12.25
N LEU A 125 -11.68 15.22 -12.78
CA LEU A 125 -12.02 15.55 -14.16
C LEU A 125 -12.35 17.04 -14.31
N GLY A 126 -11.72 17.69 -15.29
CA GLY A 126 -12.06 19.07 -15.67
C GLY A 126 -13.41 19.15 -16.38
N ASN A 127 -13.97 20.35 -16.48
CA ASN A 127 -15.28 20.54 -17.12
C ASN A 127 -15.28 20.18 -18.62
N ALA A 128 -14.13 20.23 -19.28
CA ALA A 128 -14.00 19.78 -20.67
C ALA A 128 -14.22 18.27 -20.81
N ALA A 129 -13.73 17.46 -19.87
CA ALA A 129 -13.90 16.00 -19.86
C ALA A 129 -15.32 15.56 -19.45
N LEU A 130 -16.05 16.43 -18.74
CA LEU A 130 -17.44 16.21 -18.32
C LEU A 130 -18.47 16.66 -19.38
N SER A 131 -18.01 17.27 -20.47
CA SER A 131 -18.87 17.74 -21.54
C SER A 131 -19.57 16.56 -22.23
N SER A 132 -20.88 16.70 -22.47
CA SER A 132 -21.70 15.72 -23.18
C SER A 132 -22.78 16.43 -24.00
N SER A 133 -23.52 15.69 -24.82
CA SER A 133 -24.63 16.25 -25.61
C SER A 133 -25.67 16.98 -24.75
N ARG A 134 -25.93 16.47 -23.53
CA ARG A 134 -26.82 17.09 -22.53
C ARG A 134 -26.15 18.22 -21.75
N ARG A 135 -24.83 18.18 -21.57
CA ARG A 135 -24.03 19.16 -20.80
C ARG A 135 -22.92 19.73 -21.66
N ARG A 136 -23.25 20.65 -22.59
CA ARG A 136 -22.26 21.16 -23.56
C ARG A 136 -21.14 21.97 -22.90
N ALA A 137 -21.46 22.78 -21.89
CA ALA A 137 -20.50 23.59 -21.13
C ALA A 137 -20.77 23.46 -19.62
N PRO A 138 -20.29 22.38 -18.98
CA PRO A 138 -20.48 22.16 -17.54
C PRO A 138 -19.85 23.29 -16.72
N GLY A 139 -20.59 23.80 -15.73
CA GLY A 139 -20.15 24.81 -14.78
C GLY A 139 -19.44 24.21 -13.55
N PHE A 140 -19.06 22.95 -13.60
CA PHE A 140 -18.42 22.22 -12.51
C PHE A 140 -17.29 21.31 -13.01
N ALA A 141 -16.41 20.94 -12.08
CA ALA A 141 -15.35 19.96 -12.26
C ALA A 141 -15.40 18.99 -11.07
N LEU A 142 -14.77 17.83 -11.21
CA LEU A 142 -14.60 16.89 -10.11
C LEU A 142 -13.33 17.21 -9.34
N LEU A 143 -13.39 17.04 -8.03
CA LEU A 143 -12.23 17.11 -7.13
C LEU A 143 -11.34 15.89 -7.32
N GLY A 144 -10.07 16.02 -6.96
CA GLY A 144 -9.13 14.91 -6.87
C GLY A 144 -9.51 13.96 -5.74
N GLU A 145 -9.24 12.67 -5.94
CA GLU A 145 -9.44 11.68 -4.88
C GLU A 145 -8.31 11.77 -3.85
N PRO A 146 -8.61 11.58 -2.55
CA PRO A 146 -7.55 11.47 -1.55
C PRO A 146 -6.65 10.25 -1.85
N GLY A 147 -5.36 10.41 -1.59
CA GLY A 147 -4.42 9.29 -1.62
C GLY A 147 -4.69 8.32 -0.49
N GLU A 148 -4.33 7.06 -0.70
CA GLU A 148 -4.46 6.05 0.34
C GLU A 148 -3.48 6.30 1.49
N ALA A 149 -3.97 6.13 2.72
CA ALA A 149 -3.15 6.13 3.93
C ALA A 149 -3.23 4.74 4.59
N ARG A 150 -2.08 4.10 4.79
CA ARG A 150 -1.98 2.78 5.42
C ARG A 150 -0.82 2.74 6.39
N THR A 151 -1.04 2.06 7.53
CA THR A 151 0.04 1.66 8.42
C THR A 151 0.39 0.21 8.15
N LEU A 152 1.64 -0.04 7.78
CA LEU A 152 2.17 -1.34 7.45
C LEU A 152 3.27 -1.71 8.45
N ILE A 153 3.42 -3.00 8.71
CA ILE A 153 4.54 -3.54 9.47
C ILE A 153 5.44 -4.25 8.48
N LEU A 154 6.70 -3.81 8.40
CA LEU A 154 7.73 -4.48 7.61
C LEU A 154 8.54 -5.35 8.54
N GLU A 155 8.70 -6.62 8.17
CA GLU A 155 9.47 -7.60 8.94
C GLU A 155 10.49 -8.28 8.04
N LEU A 156 11.76 -8.19 8.39
CA LEU A 156 12.82 -8.87 7.67
C LEU A 156 12.96 -10.31 8.18
N LYS A 157 12.72 -11.29 7.30
CA LYS A 157 12.77 -12.73 7.66
C LYS A 157 14.19 -13.28 7.89
N THR A 158 15.26 -12.56 7.55
CA THR A 158 16.64 -13.07 7.61
C THR A 158 17.57 -12.12 8.36
N VAL A 159 18.23 -12.63 9.40
CA VAL A 159 19.12 -11.85 10.27
C VAL A 159 20.59 -11.89 9.79
N ALA A 160 21.03 -13.01 9.21
CA ALA A 160 22.41 -13.16 8.74
C ALA A 160 22.56 -14.04 7.48
N ASP A 161 23.52 -13.69 6.62
CA ASP A 161 23.93 -14.53 5.49
C ASP A 161 24.74 -15.75 5.96
N ILE A 162 25.52 -15.62 7.04
CA ILE A 162 26.38 -16.68 7.60
C ILE A 162 26.21 -16.75 9.12
N ALA A 163 26.14 -17.96 9.65
CA ALA A 163 26.12 -18.21 11.09
C ALA A 163 27.44 -18.84 11.56
N LEU A 164 28.02 -18.30 12.64
CA LEU A 164 29.17 -18.89 13.32
C LEU A 164 28.68 -19.83 14.43
N VAL A 165 29.15 -21.07 14.38
CA VAL A 165 28.79 -22.14 15.32
C VAL A 165 30.06 -22.66 16.00
N GLY A 166 30.01 -23.01 17.27
CA GLY A 166 31.18 -23.48 18.01
C GLY A 166 30.96 -23.48 19.51
N TYR A 167 31.87 -24.04 20.28
CA TYR A 167 31.80 -24.01 21.74
C TYR A 167 31.88 -22.59 22.32
N PRO A 168 31.38 -22.38 23.56
CA PRO A 168 31.77 -21.22 24.36
C PRO A 168 33.30 -21.16 24.44
N SER A 169 33.88 -19.96 24.24
CA SER A 169 35.34 -19.70 24.23
C SER A 169 36.13 -20.11 22.97
N ALA A 170 35.48 -20.64 21.92
CA ALA A 170 36.13 -20.87 20.63
C ALA A 170 36.56 -19.56 19.91
N GLY A 171 36.14 -18.41 20.43
CA GLY A 171 36.52 -17.10 19.89
C GLY A 171 35.57 -16.58 18.80
N LYS A 172 34.32 -17.06 18.73
CA LYS A 172 33.29 -16.60 17.77
C LYS A 172 33.08 -15.10 17.80
N SER A 173 32.80 -14.54 18.97
CA SER A 173 32.54 -13.10 19.12
C SER A 173 33.80 -12.26 18.82
N SER A 174 34.99 -12.76 19.18
CA SER A 174 36.28 -12.16 18.82
C SER A 174 36.52 -12.18 17.30
N LEU A 175 36.15 -13.29 16.64
CA LEU A 175 36.24 -13.44 15.19
C LEU A 175 35.33 -12.43 14.48
N ILE A 176 34.08 -12.28 14.91
CA ILE A 176 33.14 -11.25 14.40
C ILE A 176 33.73 -9.84 14.57
N ALA A 177 34.29 -9.54 15.74
CA ALA A 177 34.94 -8.26 15.99
C ALA A 177 36.15 -8.00 15.09
N ALA A 178 36.90 -9.06 14.73
CA ALA A 178 38.06 -8.95 13.87
C ALA A 178 37.70 -8.79 12.38
N ILE A 179 36.63 -9.44 11.92
CA ILE A 179 36.23 -9.45 10.49
C ILE A 179 35.21 -8.36 10.12
N SER A 180 34.51 -7.78 11.10
CA SER A 180 33.47 -6.79 10.83
C SER A 180 34.06 -5.45 10.41
N ALA A 181 33.61 -4.92 9.27
CA ALA A 181 33.99 -3.61 8.74
C ALA A 181 33.44 -2.45 9.60
N ALA A 182 32.45 -2.73 10.44
CA ALA A 182 31.92 -1.83 11.46
C ALA A 182 32.07 -2.46 12.85
N ARG A 183 32.01 -1.68 13.93
CA ARG A 183 31.95 -2.29 15.29
C ARG A 183 30.77 -3.26 15.36
N PRO A 184 30.96 -4.50 15.85
CA PRO A 184 29.87 -5.44 16.04
C PRO A 184 28.75 -4.80 16.85
N LYS A 185 27.52 -4.98 16.38
CA LYS A 185 26.35 -4.45 17.06
C LYS A 185 25.72 -5.58 17.87
N ILE A 186 25.52 -5.29 19.14
CA ILE A 186 24.69 -6.07 20.06
C ILE A 186 23.25 -5.78 19.61
N ALA A 187 22.59 -6.78 19.03
CA ALA A 187 21.24 -6.64 18.49
C ALA A 187 20.20 -7.23 19.45
N ASP A 188 19.46 -6.36 20.14
CA ASP A 188 18.39 -6.74 21.07
C ASP A 188 17.14 -7.13 20.27
N TYR A 189 16.99 -8.43 19.96
CA TYR A 189 15.82 -8.93 19.24
C TYR A 189 14.70 -9.33 20.22
N PRO A 190 13.41 -8.99 19.95
CA PRO A 190 12.30 -9.25 20.86
C PRO A 190 12.02 -10.73 21.17
N PHE A 191 12.61 -11.63 20.38
CA PHE A 191 12.41 -13.09 20.42
C PHE A 191 13.71 -13.84 20.74
N THR A 192 14.81 -13.13 21.06
CA THR A 192 16.05 -13.76 21.51
C THR A 192 16.25 -13.47 22.99
N THR A 193 16.41 -14.49 23.82
CA THR A 193 16.80 -14.30 25.22
C THR A 193 18.28 -14.00 25.42
N LEU A 194 19.08 -14.19 24.37
CA LEU A 194 20.49 -13.84 24.33
C LEU A 194 20.73 -12.99 23.09
N VAL A 195 21.19 -11.77 23.29
CA VAL A 195 21.54 -10.86 22.20
C VAL A 195 22.66 -11.48 21.35
N PRO A 196 22.43 -11.81 20.07
CA PRO A 196 23.50 -12.29 19.20
C PRO A 196 24.41 -11.14 18.79
N ASN A 197 25.67 -11.46 18.56
CA ASN A 197 26.64 -10.53 18.01
C ASN A 197 26.55 -10.57 16.49
N LEU A 198 26.25 -9.42 15.86
CA LEU A 198 26.29 -9.29 14.40
C LEU A 198 27.47 -8.46 13.93
N GLY A 199 28.10 -8.92 12.85
CA GLY A 199 29.12 -8.20 12.11
C GLY A 199 28.72 -8.01 10.65
N VAL A 200 28.99 -6.82 10.11
CA VAL A 200 28.86 -6.56 8.67
C VAL A 200 30.24 -6.71 8.07
N VAL A 201 30.36 -7.63 7.11
CA VAL A 201 31.63 -8.02 6.52
C VAL A 201 31.68 -7.60 5.06
N GLN A 202 32.85 -7.19 4.61
CA GLN A 202 33.11 -6.85 3.22
C GLN A 202 34.32 -7.65 2.71
N ALA A 203 34.09 -8.46 1.68
CA ALA A 203 35.11 -9.26 1.00
C ALA A 203 35.11 -8.88 -0.50
N GLY A 204 36.08 -8.07 -0.91
CA GLY A 204 36.08 -7.45 -2.24
C GLY A 204 34.82 -6.61 -2.47
N GLU A 205 34.05 -6.96 -3.51
CA GLU A 205 32.77 -6.32 -3.84
C GLU A 205 31.56 -6.92 -3.10
N THR A 206 31.75 -8.05 -2.40
CA THR A 206 30.63 -8.74 -1.75
C THR A 206 30.49 -8.31 -0.30
N ARG A 207 29.34 -7.71 0.02
CA ARG A 207 28.94 -7.35 1.37
C ARG A 207 27.92 -8.34 1.92
N PHE A 208 28.14 -8.80 3.14
CA PHE A 208 27.28 -9.79 3.80
C PHE A 208 27.28 -9.65 5.33
N THR A 209 26.31 -10.28 5.98
CA THR A 209 26.16 -10.27 7.45
C THR A 209 26.55 -11.61 8.06
N VAL A 210 27.30 -11.54 9.17
CA VAL A 210 27.70 -12.70 9.97
C VAL A 210 27.10 -12.58 11.36
N ALA A 211 26.46 -13.64 11.85
CA ALA A 211 25.92 -13.70 13.20
C ALA A 211 26.59 -14.81 14.03
N ASP A 212 26.78 -14.52 15.32
CA ASP A 212 27.13 -15.54 16.32
C ASP A 212 25.89 -16.35 16.68
N VAL A 213 26.02 -17.68 16.73
CA VAL A 213 24.98 -18.58 17.26
C VAL A 213 25.31 -18.85 18.74
N PRO A 214 24.70 -18.12 19.70
CA PRO A 214 24.83 -18.46 21.11
C PRO A 214 24.09 -19.76 21.41
N GLY A 215 24.69 -20.62 22.22
CA GLY A 215 23.95 -21.65 22.95
C GLY A 215 23.80 -23.03 22.31
N LEU A 216 24.70 -23.44 21.40
CA LEU A 216 24.89 -24.86 21.10
C LEU A 216 25.77 -25.46 22.21
N ILE A 217 25.11 -25.86 23.29
CA ILE A 217 25.71 -26.60 24.40
C ILE A 217 24.98 -27.94 24.50
N PRO A 218 25.67 -29.03 24.86
CA PRO A 218 25.04 -30.33 25.05
C PRO A 218 23.79 -30.21 25.95
N GLY A 219 22.61 -30.57 25.43
CA GLY A 219 21.32 -30.50 26.13
C GLY A 219 20.49 -29.23 25.89
N ALA A 220 20.90 -28.32 24.99
CA ALA A 220 20.09 -27.15 24.63
C ALA A 220 18.76 -27.49 23.94
N SER A 221 18.68 -28.66 23.28
CA SER A 221 17.47 -29.18 22.63
C SER A 221 16.37 -29.60 23.61
N GLU A 222 16.70 -30.00 24.84
CA GLU A 222 15.73 -30.61 25.78
C GLU A 222 15.11 -29.60 26.78
N GLY A 223 15.60 -28.36 26.88
CA GLY A 223 15.49 -27.62 28.13
C GLY A 223 14.57 -26.39 28.26
N LYS A 224 14.48 -25.46 27.28
CA LYS A 224 13.97 -24.10 27.62
C LYS A 224 13.18 -23.32 26.58
N GLY A 225 12.89 -23.84 25.39
CA GLY A 225 12.13 -23.09 24.35
C GLY A 225 12.88 -21.91 23.70
N LEU A 226 14.04 -21.51 24.25
CA LEU A 226 14.84 -20.36 23.81
C LEU A 226 15.75 -20.64 22.61
N GLY A 227 16.21 -21.89 22.45
CA GLY A 227 17.04 -22.29 21.31
C GLY A 227 16.26 -22.49 20.00
N LEU A 228 14.98 -22.88 20.09
CA LEU A 228 14.15 -23.26 18.94
C LEU A 228 13.77 -22.05 18.05
N GLU A 229 13.57 -20.88 18.65
CA GLU A 229 13.30 -19.62 17.93
C GLU A 229 14.58 -19.05 17.31
N PHE A 230 15.72 -19.14 17.99
CA PHE A 230 17.00 -18.66 17.46
C PHE A 230 17.49 -19.51 16.27
N LEU A 231 17.43 -20.84 16.39
CA LEU A 231 17.87 -21.75 15.33
C LEU A 231 17.02 -21.62 14.05
N ARG A 232 15.76 -21.19 14.15
CA ARG A 232 14.92 -20.81 13.00
C ARG A 232 15.51 -19.68 12.15
N HIS A 233 16.35 -18.82 12.75
CA HIS A 233 17.05 -17.75 12.04
C HIS A 233 18.31 -18.30 11.34
N VAL A 234 18.95 -19.30 11.93
CA VAL A 234 20.12 -20.01 11.38
C VAL A 234 19.72 -20.87 10.16
N GLU A 235 18.50 -21.41 10.14
CA GLU A 235 17.94 -22.16 9.00
C GLU A 235 17.99 -21.40 7.67
N ARG A 236 18.04 -20.07 7.70
CA ARG A 236 18.01 -19.21 6.50
C ARG A 236 19.38 -18.71 6.06
N CYS A 237 20.42 -18.96 6.86
CA CYS A 237 21.79 -18.66 6.47
C CYS A 237 22.19 -19.44 5.22
N ALA A 238 23.00 -18.82 4.37
CA ALA A 238 23.56 -19.47 3.18
C ALA A 238 24.57 -20.56 3.55
N ALA A 239 25.28 -20.41 4.67
CA ALA A 239 26.28 -21.35 5.16
C ALA A 239 26.46 -21.27 6.67
N LEU A 240 27.02 -22.33 7.24
CA LEU A 240 27.48 -22.38 8.63
C LEU A 240 29.01 -22.45 8.67
N VAL A 241 29.60 -21.72 9.62
CA VAL A 241 31.05 -21.76 9.87
C VAL A 241 31.29 -22.31 11.27
N HIS A 242 31.92 -23.48 11.35
CA HIS A 242 32.35 -24.10 12.59
C HIS A 242 33.64 -23.47 13.07
N VAL A 243 33.56 -22.69 14.14
CA VAL A 243 34.70 -22.11 14.82
C VAL A 243 35.17 -23.10 15.88
N LEU A 244 36.30 -23.74 15.62
CA LEU A 244 36.92 -24.71 16.53
C LEU A 244 38.11 -24.08 17.25
N ASP A 245 38.28 -24.44 18.51
CA ASP A 245 39.36 -23.93 19.35
C ASP A 245 40.59 -24.85 19.27
N CYS A 246 41.70 -24.37 18.73
CA CYS A 246 42.96 -25.11 18.73
C CYS A 246 43.90 -24.71 19.88
N GLY A 247 43.61 -23.61 20.59
CA GLY A 247 44.57 -23.01 21.53
C GLY A 247 44.45 -23.48 22.98
N THR A 248 43.40 -24.23 23.32
CA THR A 248 43.13 -24.64 24.71
C THR A 248 43.87 -25.93 25.06
N LEU A 249 44.70 -25.88 26.11
CA LEU A 249 45.52 -26.99 26.62
C LEU A 249 44.77 -27.94 27.57
N GLU A 250 43.44 -27.89 27.60
CA GLU A 250 42.65 -28.84 28.40
C GLU A 250 42.80 -30.24 27.80
N THR A 251 43.30 -31.19 28.58
CA THR A 251 43.64 -32.57 28.16
C THR A 251 42.48 -33.36 27.55
N ASP A 252 41.24 -32.89 27.71
CA ASP A 252 40.02 -33.58 27.28
C ASP A 252 39.31 -32.90 26.08
N ARG A 253 39.84 -31.80 25.52
CA ARG A 253 39.22 -31.11 24.38
C ARG A 253 39.96 -31.40 23.07
N ASN A 254 39.25 -32.03 22.14
CA ASN A 254 39.73 -32.35 20.80
C ASN A 254 38.83 -31.66 19.76
N PRO A 255 39.37 -30.83 18.84
CA PRO A 255 38.59 -30.14 17.82
C PRO A 255 37.71 -31.06 16.96
N LEU A 256 38.14 -32.29 16.72
CA LEU A 256 37.37 -33.28 15.97
C LEU A 256 36.14 -33.75 16.74
N VAL A 257 36.30 -33.98 18.05
CA VAL A 257 35.20 -34.39 18.93
C VAL A 257 34.22 -33.24 19.11
N ASP A 258 34.72 -32.02 19.27
CA ASP A 258 33.88 -30.83 19.36
C ASP A 258 33.03 -30.64 18.11
N LEU A 259 33.59 -30.88 16.92
CA LEU A 259 32.86 -30.85 15.67
C LEU A 259 31.77 -31.92 15.62
N ASP A 260 32.09 -33.16 15.98
CA ASP A 260 31.15 -34.29 15.94
C ASP A 260 29.98 -34.07 16.91
N VAL A 261 30.22 -33.49 18.09
CA VAL A 261 29.16 -33.13 19.07
C VAL A 261 28.25 -32.03 18.52
N ILE A 262 28.83 -30.98 17.93
CA ILE A 262 28.07 -29.88 17.35
C ILE A 262 27.21 -30.36 16.17
N GLU A 263 27.77 -31.19 15.27
CA GLU A 263 27.02 -31.74 14.14
C GLU A 263 25.89 -32.68 14.61
N ALA A 264 26.11 -33.46 15.67
CA ALA A 264 25.04 -34.28 16.26
C ALA A 264 23.90 -33.41 16.82
N GLU A 265 24.22 -32.28 17.45
CA GLU A 265 23.22 -31.32 17.96
C GLU A 265 22.45 -30.63 16.81
N LEU A 266 23.15 -30.21 15.74
CA LEU A 266 22.54 -29.64 14.54
C LEU A 266 21.64 -30.66 13.81
N ALA A 267 22.07 -31.92 13.74
CA ALA A 267 21.29 -33.00 13.14
C ALA A 267 20.02 -33.33 13.94
N HIS A 268 20.08 -33.25 15.27
CA HIS A 268 18.92 -33.45 16.14
C HIS A 268 17.86 -32.35 15.97
N TYR A 269 18.27 -31.12 15.63
CA TYR A 269 17.35 -30.02 15.33
C TYR A 269 16.63 -30.20 13.98
N GLY A 270 17.34 -30.65 12.94
CA GLY A 270 16.80 -30.81 11.59
C GLY A 270 16.83 -29.50 10.77
N GLY A 271 16.54 -29.58 9.46
CA GLY A 271 16.41 -28.39 8.60
C GLY A 271 17.72 -27.68 8.20
N LEU A 272 18.89 -28.14 8.66
CA LEU A 272 20.21 -27.54 8.42
C LEU A 272 21.19 -28.41 7.62
N ASN A 273 20.76 -29.60 7.20
CA ASN A 273 21.65 -30.61 6.58
C ASN A 273 22.06 -30.25 5.14
N ASP A 274 21.31 -29.39 4.47
CA ASP A 274 21.56 -28.93 3.10
C ASP A 274 22.55 -27.76 3.04
N ARG A 275 22.92 -27.17 4.18
CA ARG A 275 23.76 -25.97 4.23
C ARG A 275 25.26 -26.32 4.14
N PRO A 276 26.02 -25.67 3.25
CA PRO A 276 27.48 -25.79 3.22
C PRO A 276 28.12 -25.49 4.57
N ARG A 277 29.13 -26.28 4.93
CA ARG A 277 29.92 -26.14 6.15
C ARG A 277 31.33 -25.66 5.80
N LEU A 278 31.79 -24.61 6.48
CA LEU A 278 33.22 -24.27 6.53
C LEU A 278 33.75 -24.46 7.94
N ILE A 279 35.03 -24.76 8.07
CA ILE A 279 35.70 -24.88 9.36
C ILE A 279 36.73 -23.78 9.50
N ALA A 280 36.63 -23.03 10.59
CA ALA A 280 37.60 -22.04 11.03
C ALA A 280 38.33 -22.60 12.27
N LEU A 281 39.56 -23.08 12.06
CA LEU A 281 40.46 -23.51 13.13
C LEU A 281 41.08 -22.26 13.77
N ASN A 282 40.55 -21.83 14.91
CA ASN A 282 40.91 -20.57 15.54
C ASN A 282 42.05 -20.72 16.58
N LYS A 283 42.72 -19.60 16.88
CA LYS A 283 43.83 -19.47 17.84
C LYS A 283 45.18 -20.05 17.38
N ILE A 284 45.49 -19.98 16.09
CA ILE A 284 46.80 -20.38 15.55
C ILE A 284 47.97 -19.45 15.92
N ASP A 285 47.69 -18.35 16.65
CA ASP A 285 48.72 -17.48 17.22
C ASP A 285 49.53 -18.17 18.32
N LEU A 286 48.98 -19.23 18.92
CA LEU A 286 49.69 -20.08 19.87
C LEU A 286 50.45 -21.19 19.13
N PRO A 287 51.72 -21.47 19.48
CA PRO A 287 52.50 -22.55 18.84
C PRO A 287 51.81 -23.92 18.91
N ASP A 288 51.23 -24.25 20.07
CA ASP A 288 50.48 -25.49 20.26
C ASP A 288 49.20 -25.52 19.43
N GLY A 289 48.53 -24.38 19.30
CA GLY A 289 47.34 -24.25 18.46
C GLY A 289 47.62 -24.40 16.98
N LYS A 290 48.78 -23.90 16.51
CA LYS A 290 49.24 -24.13 15.15
C LYS A 290 49.55 -25.60 14.90
N ALA A 291 50.28 -26.25 15.81
CA ALA A 291 50.58 -27.68 15.69
C ALA A 291 49.31 -28.53 15.67
N MET A 292 48.33 -28.21 16.51
CA MET A 292 47.04 -28.89 16.51
C MET A 292 46.25 -28.66 15.22
N ALA A 293 46.22 -27.42 14.71
CA ALA A 293 45.55 -27.11 13.44
C ALA A 293 46.16 -27.89 12.27
N ASP A 294 47.49 -27.96 12.18
CA ASP A 294 48.20 -28.73 11.15
C ASP A 294 47.91 -30.25 11.24
N MET A 295 47.75 -30.79 12.46
CA MET A 295 47.40 -32.20 12.66
C MET A 295 45.97 -32.55 12.24
N VAL A 296 44.99 -31.69 12.54
CA VAL A 296 43.57 -31.98 12.29
C VAL A 296 43.10 -31.57 10.91
N GLN A 297 43.80 -30.64 10.24
CA GLN A 297 43.38 -30.09 8.95
C GLN A 297 43.20 -31.19 7.89
N SER A 298 44.18 -32.09 7.72
CA SER A 298 44.09 -33.17 6.73
C SER A 298 42.88 -34.07 6.96
N THR A 299 42.61 -34.41 8.23
CA THR A 299 41.48 -35.26 8.61
C THR A 299 40.14 -34.58 8.29
N LEU A 300 40.05 -33.26 8.48
CA LEU A 300 38.83 -32.49 8.19
C LEU A 300 38.61 -32.28 6.69
N GLU A 301 39.68 -32.08 5.93
CA GLU A 301 39.62 -31.99 4.46
C GLU A 301 39.23 -33.34 3.84
N GLU A 302 39.73 -34.46 4.37
CA GLU A 302 39.32 -35.82 3.98
C GLU A 302 37.82 -36.08 4.23
N ARG A 303 37.25 -35.46 5.26
CA ARG A 303 35.80 -35.47 5.54
C ARG A 303 34.99 -34.55 4.60
N GLY A 304 35.65 -33.83 3.69
CA GLY A 304 35.01 -33.01 2.66
C GLY A 304 34.74 -31.56 3.06
N TYR A 305 35.27 -31.11 4.20
CA TYR A 305 35.09 -29.72 4.66
C TYR A 305 36.14 -28.78 4.09
N GLN A 306 35.75 -27.52 3.85
CA GLN A 306 36.71 -26.46 3.56
C GLN A 306 37.26 -25.90 4.88
N VAL A 307 38.55 -26.07 5.11
CA VAL A 307 39.22 -25.72 6.36
C VAL A 307 40.06 -24.46 6.19
N PHE A 308 39.95 -23.53 7.15
CA PHE A 308 40.72 -22.31 7.21
C PHE A 308 41.37 -22.18 8.59
N GLN A 309 42.70 -22.05 8.60
CA GLN A 309 43.43 -21.73 9.81
C GLN A 309 43.36 -20.22 10.08
N VAL A 310 42.85 -19.81 11.23
CA VAL A 310 42.64 -18.40 11.56
C VAL A 310 43.09 -18.03 12.97
N SER A 311 43.44 -16.77 13.16
CA SER A 311 43.56 -16.19 14.50
C SER A 311 42.82 -14.86 14.53
N ALA A 312 41.74 -14.81 15.30
CA ALA A 312 41.01 -13.56 15.56
C ALA A 312 41.89 -12.51 16.28
N ALA A 313 42.80 -12.95 17.17
CA ALA A 313 43.67 -12.09 17.95
C ALA A 313 44.80 -11.49 17.12
N ALA A 314 45.51 -12.32 16.35
CA ALA A 314 46.63 -11.90 15.50
C ALA A 314 46.20 -11.46 14.09
N ARG A 315 44.91 -11.58 13.76
CA ARG A 315 44.33 -11.30 12.43
C ARG A 315 44.99 -12.07 11.28
N MET A 316 45.37 -13.32 11.54
CA MET A 316 45.96 -14.23 10.55
C MET A 316 44.89 -15.10 9.91
N GLY A 317 45.01 -15.37 8.61
CA GLY A 317 44.10 -16.26 7.86
C GLY A 317 42.67 -15.76 7.65
N LEU A 318 42.36 -14.54 8.12
CA LEU A 318 41.00 -13.99 8.05
C LEU A 318 40.58 -13.72 6.60
N THR A 319 41.49 -13.23 5.77
CA THR A 319 41.20 -12.88 4.37
C THR A 319 40.74 -14.09 3.58
N GLU A 320 41.42 -15.22 3.74
CA GLU A 320 41.11 -16.49 3.09
C GLU A 320 39.73 -17.00 3.53
N LEU A 321 39.44 -16.94 4.84
CA LEU A 321 38.12 -17.28 5.38
C LEU A 321 37.02 -16.36 4.79
N LEU A 322 37.28 -15.05 4.70
CA LEU A 322 36.33 -14.07 4.14
C LEU A 322 35.99 -14.35 2.68
N TYR A 323 36.99 -14.66 1.86
CA TYR A 323 36.77 -15.01 0.45
C TYR A 323 36.08 -16.37 0.30
N GLY A 324 36.39 -17.35 1.16
CA GLY A 324 35.68 -18.63 1.22
C GLY A 324 34.18 -18.44 1.50
N MET A 325 33.87 -17.63 2.52
CA MET A 325 32.50 -17.22 2.86
C MET A 325 31.81 -16.50 1.70
N ALA A 326 32.48 -15.52 1.09
CA ALA A 326 31.93 -14.74 -0.02
C ALA A 326 31.61 -15.62 -1.24
N LYS A 327 32.46 -16.60 -1.56
CA LYS A 327 32.24 -17.53 -2.68
C LYS A 327 30.96 -18.33 -2.50
N ILE A 328 30.68 -18.81 -1.30
CA ILE A 328 29.45 -19.55 -1.01
C ILE A 328 28.24 -18.63 -1.13
N ILE A 329 28.31 -17.42 -0.57
CA ILE A 329 27.22 -16.44 -0.69
C ILE A 329 26.95 -16.09 -2.15
N GLN A 330 27.98 -15.86 -2.96
CA GLN A 330 27.83 -15.60 -4.39
C GLN A 330 27.16 -16.79 -5.09
N SER A 331 27.62 -18.01 -4.83
CA SER A 331 27.00 -19.21 -5.41
C SER A 331 25.53 -19.39 -4.99
N SER A 332 25.21 -19.12 -3.72
CA SER A 332 23.86 -19.15 -3.17
C SER A 332 22.98 -18.05 -3.76
N ARG A 333 23.53 -16.85 -4.00
CA ARG A 333 22.81 -15.76 -4.69
C ARG A 333 22.53 -16.11 -6.14
N VAL A 334 23.47 -16.75 -6.85
CA VAL A 334 23.29 -17.20 -8.23
C VAL A 334 22.24 -18.31 -8.33
N SER A 335 22.29 -19.30 -7.43
CA SER A 335 21.29 -20.38 -7.42
C SER A 335 19.89 -19.85 -7.07
N ARG A 336 19.78 -19.00 -6.04
CA ARG A 336 18.51 -18.34 -5.66
C ARG A 336 17.97 -17.45 -6.78
N ALA A 337 18.81 -16.66 -7.45
CA ALA A 337 18.38 -15.83 -8.59
C ALA A 337 17.85 -16.66 -9.78
N SER A 338 18.30 -17.92 -9.92
CA SER A 338 17.80 -18.85 -10.94
C SER A 338 16.48 -19.54 -10.55
N GLU A 339 16.27 -19.79 -9.25
CA GLU A 339 15.04 -20.36 -8.68
C GLU A 339 13.92 -19.31 -8.50
N GLU A 340 14.27 -18.04 -8.28
CA GLU A 340 13.37 -16.89 -8.07
C GLU A 340 12.64 -16.38 -9.33
N LYS A 341 12.58 -17.16 -10.42
CA LYS A 341 11.47 -17.03 -11.40
C LYS A 341 10.16 -17.62 -10.85
N THR A 342 10.02 -17.69 -9.53
CA THR A 342 8.76 -18.01 -8.88
C THR A 342 7.76 -16.91 -9.18
N ARG A 343 6.62 -17.35 -9.73
CA ARG A 343 5.50 -16.52 -10.15
C ARG A 343 5.27 -15.43 -9.12
N ILE A 344 5.31 -14.18 -9.59
CA ILE A 344 4.84 -13.01 -8.87
C ILE A 344 3.43 -13.35 -8.35
N VAL A 345 3.32 -13.75 -7.08
CA VAL A 345 2.02 -13.81 -6.40
C VAL A 345 1.75 -12.37 -5.97
N LEU A 346 1.56 -11.50 -6.95
CA LEU A 346 0.61 -10.42 -6.76
C LEU A 346 -0.68 -11.17 -6.48
N ARG A 347 -1.13 -11.17 -5.23
CA ARG A 347 -2.57 -11.20 -4.99
C ARG A 347 -2.97 -9.74 -5.23
N PRO A 348 -3.30 -9.32 -6.47
CA PRO A 348 -4.11 -8.14 -6.56
C PRO A 348 -5.31 -8.46 -5.68
N ILE A 349 -5.51 -7.68 -4.62
CA ILE A 349 -6.83 -7.60 -4.03
C ILE A 349 -7.66 -7.16 -5.23
N ALA A 350 -8.46 -8.07 -5.78
CA ALA A 350 -9.39 -7.70 -6.83
C ALA A 350 -10.19 -6.57 -6.20
N VAL A 351 -9.92 -5.34 -6.63
CA VAL A 351 -10.78 -4.22 -6.31
C VAL A 351 -12.00 -4.51 -7.16
N ASP A 352 -12.88 -5.35 -6.64
CA ASP A 352 -14.21 -5.49 -7.16
C ASP A 352 -14.89 -4.14 -6.90
N ASP A 353 -14.62 -3.20 -7.81
CA ASP A 353 -15.10 -1.83 -7.78
C ASP A 353 -16.59 -1.79 -8.16
N SER A 354 -17.23 -2.94 -8.44
CA SER A 354 -18.59 -3.01 -8.96
C SER A 354 -19.66 -3.12 -7.88
N GLY A 355 -19.31 -3.59 -6.68
CA GLY A 355 -20.25 -3.80 -5.58
C GLY A 355 -20.51 -2.54 -4.75
N PHE A 356 -21.78 -2.36 -4.37
CA PHE A 356 -22.20 -1.52 -3.26
C PHE A 356 -23.18 -2.32 -2.40
N ASP A 357 -23.17 -2.07 -1.09
CA ASP A 357 -24.11 -2.65 -0.13
C ASP A 357 -24.87 -1.53 0.57
N VAL A 358 -26.16 -1.76 0.80
CA VAL A 358 -27.04 -0.78 1.46
C VAL A 358 -27.68 -1.45 2.66
N LYS A 359 -27.43 -0.90 3.84
CA LYS A 359 -27.99 -1.38 5.10
C LYS A 359 -28.95 -0.34 5.66
N ALA A 360 -30.11 -0.80 6.11
CA ALA A 360 -31.02 0.01 6.92
C ALA A 360 -30.58 -0.10 8.38
N GLU A 361 -30.32 1.03 9.02
CA GLU A 361 -29.99 1.11 10.45
C GLU A 361 -31.26 1.16 11.30
N GLU A 362 -31.15 0.83 12.58
CA GLU A 362 -32.28 0.82 13.54
C GLU A 362 -32.92 2.21 13.71
N ASP A 363 -32.15 3.28 13.48
CA ASP A 363 -32.59 4.68 13.57
C ASP A 363 -33.42 5.16 12.37
N GLY A 364 -33.65 4.30 11.35
CA GLY A 364 -34.37 4.66 10.13
C GLY A 364 -33.52 5.39 9.07
N SER A 365 -32.20 5.46 9.28
CA SER A 365 -31.22 5.93 8.30
C SER A 365 -30.68 4.76 7.44
N PHE A 366 -30.12 5.08 6.27
CA PHE A 366 -29.56 4.08 5.36
C PHE A 366 -28.07 4.30 5.14
N THR A 367 -27.25 3.27 5.38
CA THR A 367 -25.82 3.30 5.14
C THR A 367 -25.48 2.63 3.82
N VAL A 368 -24.91 3.37 2.88
CA VAL A 368 -24.38 2.87 1.60
C VAL A 368 -22.86 2.72 1.70
N THR A 369 -22.38 1.50 1.51
CA THR A 369 -20.95 1.17 1.51
C THR A 369 -20.52 0.66 0.14
N GLY A 370 -19.34 1.07 -0.32
CA GLY A 370 -18.80 0.66 -1.61
C GLY A 370 -17.75 1.64 -2.13
N ASN A 371 -16.73 1.12 -2.80
CA ASN A 371 -15.61 1.92 -3.28
C ASN A 371 -16.05 3.01 -4.28
N ARG A 372 -16.95 2.69 -5.22
CA ARG A 372 -17.46 3.65 -6.22
C ARG A 372 -18.33 4.77 -5.63
N PRO A 373 -19.40 4.49 -4.87
CA PRO A 373 -20.21 5.53 -4.24
C PRO A 373 -19.37 6.48 -3.38
N GLN A 374 -18.52 5.94 -2.51
CA GLN A 374 -17.67 6.74 -1.62
C GLN A 374 -16.73 7.64 -2.44
N ARG A 375 -16.09 7.09 -3.47
CA ARG A 375 -15.20 7.84 -4.36
C ARG A 375 -15.92 8.99 -5.08
N TRP A 376 -17.13 8.76 -5.60
CA TRP A 376 -17.89 9.82 -6.28
C TRP A 376 -18.30 10.94 -5.36
N VAL A 377 -18.65 10.61 -4.12
CA VAL A 377 -18.97 11.60 -3.10
C VAL A 377 -17.74 12.47 -2.79
N HIS A 378 -16.55 11.86 -2.59
CA HIS A 378 -15.31 12.63 -2.40
C HIS A 378 -14.92 13.51 -3.60
N GLN A 379 -15.26 13.08 -4.82
CA GLN A 379 -15.04 13.86 -6.05
C GLN A 379 -16.02 15.02 -6.24
N THR A 380 -17.11 15.08 -5.48
CA THR A 380 -18.19 16.04 -5.71
C THR A 380 -18.00 17.28 -4.87
N ASN A 381 -18.04 18.44 -5.50
CA ASN A 381 -18.11 19.72 -4.79
C ASN A 381 -19.57 20.06 -4.46
N PHE A 382 -19.98 19.85 -3.20
CA PHE A 382 -21.34 20.07 -2.72
C PHE A 382 -21.81 21.54 -2.76
N SER A 383 -20.90 22.51 -2.91
CA SER A 383 -21.28 23.91 -3.10
C SER A 383 -21.89 24.18 -4.49
N ASN A 384 -21.70 23.27 -5.45
CA ASN A 384 -22.16 23.42 -6.82
C ASN A 384 -23.36 22.50 -7.12
N LYS A 385 -24.53 23.10 -7.37
CA LYS A 385 -25.77 22.38 -7.68
C LYS A 385 -25.65 21.45 -8.89
N GLU A 386 -24.88 21.83 -9.91
CA GLU A 386 -24.69 20.99 -11.12
C GLU A 386 -23.86 19.74 -10.81
N ALA A 387 -22.87 19.86 -9.91
CA ALA A 387 -22.06 18.73 -9.45
C ALA A 387 -22.88 17.75 -8.60
N VAL A 388 -23.76 18.26 -7.74
CA VAL A 388 -24.70 17.44 -6.95
C VAL A 388 -25.65 16.67 -7.87
N GLY A 389 -26.24 17.34 -8.88
CA GLY A 389 -27.08 16.65 -9.87
C GLY A 389 -26.31 15.60 -10.67
N TYR A 390 -25.03 15.84 -10.95
CA TYR A 390 -24.16 14.86 -11.62
C TYR A 390 -23.85 13.63 -10.73
N LEU A 391 -23.70 13.82 -9.42
CA LEU A 391 -23.56 12.72 -8.45
C LEU A 391 -24.85 11.88 -8.40
N ALA A 392 -26.02 12.53 -8.32
CA ALA A 392 -27.32 11.85 -8.32
C ALA A 392 -27.49 10.96 -9.56
N ASP A 393 -27.24 11.51 -10.77
CA ASP A 393 -27.23 10.77 -12.02
C ASP A 393 -26.35 9.50 -11.98
N ARG A 394 -25.18 9.58 -11.33
CA ARG A 394 -24.24 8.45 -11.22
C ARG A 394 -24.75 7.40 -10.23
N LEU A 395 -25.29 7.80 -9.08
CA LEU A 395 -25.86 6.90 -8.08
C LEU A 395 -27.11 6.18 -8.61
N ALA A 396 -27.98 6.89 -9.34
CA ALA A 396 -29.14 6.32 -10.02
C ALA A 396 -28.72 5.25 -11.05
N ARG A 397 -27.72 5.54 -11.89
CA ARG A 397 -27.17 4.59 -12.87
C ARG A 397 -26.51 3.37 -12.23
N LEU A 398 -25.90 3.55 -11.06
CA LEU A 398 -25.32 2.44 -10.29
C LEU A 398 -26.42 1.54 -9.68
N GLY A 399 -27.63 2.09 -9.48
CA GLY A 399 -28.78 1.37 -8.94
C GLY A 399 -28.99 1.56 -7.44
N VAL A 400 -28.28 2.51 -6.81
CA VAL A 400 -28.39 2.79 -5.36
C VAL A 400 -29.83 3.17 -4.99
N GLU A 401 -30.49 3.98 -5.81
CA GLU A 401 -31.87 4.40 -5.60
C GLU A 401 -32.87 3.23 -5.61
N LYS A 402 -32.67 2.25 -6.50
CA LYS A 402 -33.54 1.06 -6.58
C LYS A 402 -33.45 0.23 -5.29
N VAL A 403 -32.24 0.11 -4.75
CA VAL A 403 -32.01 -0.64 -3.50
C VAL A 403 -32.59 0.11 -2.31
N LEU A 404 -32.36 1.44 -2.21
CA LEU A 404 -32.96 2.28 -1.16
C LEU A 404 -34.49 2.18 -1.16
N PHE A 405 -35.11 2.26 -2.34
CA PHE A 405 -36.55 2.11 -2.47
C PHE A 405 -37.04 0.72 -2.03
N SER A 406 -36.32 -0.35 -2.40
CA SER A 406 -36.66 -1.72 -2.00
C SER A 406 -36.55 -1.95 -0.48
N LEU A 407 -35.70 -1.19 0.20
CA LEU A 407 -35.54 -1.21 1.66
C LEU A 407 -36.51 -0.28 2.40
N GLY A 408 -37.41 0.41 1.67
CA GLY A 408 -38.46 1.24 2.25
C GLY A 408 -38.04 2.67 2.58
N ALA A 409 -36.97 3.18 1.97
CA ALA A 409 -36.62 4.59 2.07
C ALA A 409 -37.79 5.48 1.59
N LYS A 410 -38.03 6.59 2.29
CA LYS A 410 -39.04 7.60 1.95
C LYS A 410 -38.34 8.90 1.58
N GLN A 411 -39.05 9.79 0.88
CA GLN A 411 -38.53 11.13 0.63
C GLN A 411 -38.16 11.80 1.96
N GLY A 412 -36.94 12.36 2.01
CA GLY A 412 -36.36 12.95 3.22
C GLY A 412 -35.71 11.95 4.17
N SER A 413 -35.61 10.66 3.80
CA SER A 413 -34.83 9.68 4.57
C SER A 413 -33.34 10.04 4.55
N GLU A 414 -32.69 9.98 5.70
CA GLU A 414 -31.25 10.22 5.83
C GLU A 414 -30.47 9.07 5.18
N VAL A 415 -29.62 9.39 4.19
CA VAL A 415 -28.70 8.45 3.55
C VAL A 415 -27.27 8.85 3.83
N ARG A 416 -26.50 7.89 4.33
CA ARG A 416 -25.09 8.03 4.64
C ARG A 416 -24.26 7.22 3.64
N ILE A 417 -23.42 7.89 2.84
CA ILE A 417 -22.46 7.21 1.96
C ILE A 417 -21.08 7.26 2.62
N GLY A 418 -20.54 6.09 2.97
CA GLY A 418 -19.24 5.97 3.65
C GLY A 418 -19.31 5.34 5.04
N THR A 419 -18.15 5.16 5.66
CA THR A 419 -18.00 4.60 7.01
C THR A 419 -17.25 5.58 7.91
N GLY A 420 -17.71 5.75 9.17
CA GLY A 420 -17.05 6.59 10.16
C GLY A 420 -17.21 8.10 9.92
N GLU A 421 -16.23 8.89 10.36
CA GLU A 421 -16.24 10.37 10.28
C GLU A 421 -16.14 10.93 8.86
N ALA A 422 -15.69 10.12 7.89
CA ALA A 422 -15.60 10.51 6.47
C ALA A 422 -16.91 10.28 5.70
N ALA A 423 -17.95 9.76 6.37
CA ALA A 423 -19.22 9.50 5.73
C ALA A 423 -19.98 10.81 5.50
N ILE A 424 -20.55 10.94 4.30
CA ILE A 424 -21.33 12.12 3.92
C ILE A 424 -22.80 11.78 4.02
N ILE A 425 -23.53 12.63 4.73
CA ILE A 425 -24.95 12.49 5.03
C ILE A 425 -25.72 13.45 4.14
N PHE A 426 -26.79 12.98 3.52
CA PHE A 426 -27.73 13.81 2.79
C PHE A 426 -29.14 13.25 2.88
N ASP A 427 -30.12 14.11 2.67
CA ASP A 427 -31.52 13.73 2.62
C ASP A 427 -31.83 13.14 1.24
N TRP A 428 -32.40 11.95 1.22
CA TRP A 428 -32.75 11.28 -0.01
C TRP A 428 -34.02 11.86 -0.59
N GLU A 429 -33.89 12.51 -1.74
CA GLU A 429 -35.01 12.91 -2.58
C GLU A 429 -35.09 11.95 -3.78
N PRO A 430 -36.11 11.08 -3.85
CA PRO A 430 -36.27 10.20 -5.00
C PRO A 430 -36.45 11.04 -6.24
N THR A 431 -35.47 10.96 -7.15
CA THR A 431 -35.64 11.53 -8.47
C THR A 431 -36.54 10.55 -9.23
N ILE A 432 -37.81 10.89 -9.42
CA ILE A 432 -38.67 10.18 -10.37
C ILE A 432 -37.88 10.13 -11.68
N GLU A 433 -37.69 8.92 -12.22
CA GLU A 433 -36.98 8.59 -13.46
C GLU A 433 -36.58 9.82 -14.30
N ALA A 434 -35.28 10.09 -14.39
CA ALA A 434 -34.70 11.19 -15.15
C ALA A 434 -35.30 11.33 -16.57
N GLY A 435 -36.29 12.21 -16.68
CA GLY A 435 -37.02 12.56 -17.88
C GLY A 435 -37.27 14.07 -17.95
N ALA A 436 -36.23 14.81 -18.34
CA ALA A 436 -36.31 16.02 -19.16
C ALA A 436 -36.96 17.35 -18.68
N GLU A 437 -37.56 17.51 -17.49
CA GLU A 437 -38.33 18.76 -17.25
C GLU A 437 -37.71 19.86 -16.37
N LEU A 438 -36.68 19.60 -15.55
CA LEU A 438 -36.20 20.64 -14.60
C LEU A 438 -34.84 21.29 -14.92
N LEU A 439 -34.21 20.97 -16.05
CA LEU A 439 -32.92 21.56 -16.45
C LEU A 439 -32.95 22.32 -17.78
N ALA A 440 -34.13 22.54 -18.36
CA ALA A 440 -34.32 23.28 -19.61
C ALA A 440 -34.86 24.71 -19.43
N GLY A 441 -34.67 25.31 -18.25
CA GLY A 441 -34.87 26.76 -18.09
C GLY A 441 -33.68 27.53 -18.67
N PRO A 442 -33.87 28.58 -19.49
CA PRO A 442 -32.80 29.49 -19.87
C PRO A 442 -32.08 30.02 -18.62
N ARG A 443 -30.76 30.17 -18.67
CA ARG A 443 -29.98 30.72 -17.54
C ARG A 443 -30.53 32.12 -17.19
N GLY A 444 -31.02 32.29 -15.96
CA GLY A 444 -31.53 33.56 -15.43
C GLY A 444 -33.01 33.56 -15.03
N ASP A 445 -33.76 32.49 -15.30
CA ASP A 445 -35.17 32.38 -14.91
C ASP A 445 -35.36 31.67 -13.56
N ASP A 446 -36.14 32.29 -12.66
CA ASP A 446 -36.69 31.67 -11.44
C ASP A 446 -38.15 31.30 -11.69
N LEU A 447 -38.45 30.00 -11.74
CA LEU A 447 -39.79 29.45 -12.00
C LEU A 447 -40.84 29.84 -10.95
N ARG A 448 -40.43 30.45 -9.83
CA ARG A 448 -41.34 30.96 -8.79
C ARG A 448 -41.84 32.38 -9.06
N ILE A 449 -41.27 33.06 -10.06
CA ILE A 449 -41.67 34.41 -10.45
C ILE A 449 -42.54 34.29 -11.70
N PRO A 450 -43.85 34.59 -11.63
CA PRO A 450 -44.73 34.54 -12.79
C PRO A 450 -44.25 35.55 -13.84
N ARG A 451 -44.10 35.10 -15.09
CA ARG A 451 -43.72 35.97 -16.20
C ARG A 451 -44.85 36.97 -16.48
N GLU A 452 -44.52 38.25 -16.55
CA GLU A 452 -45.50 39.29 -16.88
C GLU A 452 -46.08 39.15 -18.30
N TRP A 453 -45.44 38.37 -19.18
CA TRP A 453 -45.94 38.10 -20.54
C TRP A 453 -46.82 36.84 -20.65
N GLU A 454 -46.80 35.94 -19.65
CA GLU A 454 -47.72 34.78 -19.58
C GLU A 454 -49.13 35.18 -19.10
N ARG A 455 -49.30 36.43 -18.64
CA ARG A 455 -50.61 37.00 -18.26
C ARG A 455 -51.52 37.37 -19.45
N MET A 456 -51.09 37.14 -20.70
CA MET A 456 -51.88 37.51 -21.89
C MET A 456 -52.62 36.35 -22.57
N GLU A 457 -52.53 35.11 -22.09
CA GLU A 457 -53.22 33.95 -22.70
C GLU A 457 -54.14 33.17 -21.73
N VAL A 458 -54.53 33.78 -20.61
CA VAL A 458 -55.73 33.32 -19.90
C VAL A 458 -56.88 34.14 -20.45
N GLU A 459 -57.73 33.47 -21.22
CA GLU A 459 -59.05 33.92 -21.64
C GLU A 459 -59.69 34.75 -20.52
N ALA A 460 -59.83 36.05 -20.76
CA ALA A 460 -60.89 36.82 -20.14
C ALA A 460 -62.19 36.25 -20.72
N VAL A 461 -62.64 35.14 -20.14
CA VAL A 461 -64.06 34.79 -20.19
C VAL A 461 -64.73 35.92 -19.43
N ASP A 462 -65.33 36.83 -20.17
CA ASP A 462 -66.19 37.90 -19.68
C ASP A 462 -67.44 37.22 -19.08
N GLN A 463 -67.30 36.69 -17.86
CA GLN A 463 -68.43 36.26 -17.07
C GLN A 463 -68.99 37.51 -16.42
N LEU A 464 -70.09 37.98 -17.00
CA LEU A 464 -70.95 39.01 -16.42
C LEU A 464 -71.25 38.65 -14.95
N ASP A 465 -71.24 39.65 -14.07
CA ASP A 465 -71.58 39.42 -12.67
C ASP A 465 -73.07 39.09 -12.49
N ASP A 466 -73.44 38.58 -11.32
CA ASP A 466 -74.83 38.18 -11.02
C ASP A 466 -75.83 39.35 -11.13
N ASP A 467 -75.37 40.60 -11.02
CA ASP A 467 -76.18 41.81 -11.13
C ASP A 467 -76.38 42.21 -12.62
N GLU A 468 -75.37 42.02 -13.47
CA GLU A 468 -75.42 42.20 -14.93
C GLU A 468 -76.28 41.12 -15.63
N ILE A 469 -76.27 39.89 -15.11
CA ILE A 469 -77.15 38.80 -15.58
C ILE A 469 -78.62 39.09 -15.24
N ALA A 470 -78.89 39.79 -14.12
CA ALA A 470 -80.24 40.16 -13.73
C ALA A 470 -80.87 41.22 -14.66
N GLU A 471 -80.07 42.13 -15.24
CA GLU A 471 -80.56 43.13 -16.20
C GLU A 471 -80.95 42.52 -17.56
N GLN A 472 -80.38 41.37 -17.96
CA GLN A 472 -80.75 40.70 -19.21
C GLN A 472 -82.17 40.11 -19.21
N TRP A 473 -82.80 39.94 -18.05
CA TRP A 473 -84.19 39.46 -17.96
C TRP A 473 -85.23 40.46 -18.49
N GLU A 474 -84.83 41.72 -18.72
CA GLU A 474 -85.73 42.75 -19.27
C GLU A 474 -85.89 42.66 -20.81
N TYR A 475 -85.04 41.91 -21.52
CA TYR A 475 -85.17 41.68 -22.96
C TYR A 475 -85.15 40.19 -23.28
N LYS A 476 -86.31 39.65 -23.69
CA LYS A 476 -86.50 38.25 -24.10
C LYS A 476 -85.53 37.86 -25.25
N VAL A 477 -84.44 37.17 -24.93
CA VAL A 477 -83.55 36.51 -25.90
C VAL A 477 -83.46 35.01 -25.56
N ALA A 478 -83.48 34.15 -26.59
CA ALA A 478 -83.85 32.74 -26.45
C ALA A 478 -82.71 31.76 -26.08
N ASP A 479 -81.43 32.15 -26.13
CA ASP A 479 -80.30 31.40 -25.54
C ASP A 479 -79.04 32.30 -25.46
N PRO A 480 -78.41 32.53 -24.29
CA PRO A 480 -77.27 33.43 -24.17
C PRO A 480 -75.88 32.77 -24.29
N THR A 481 -75.78 31.47 -24.65
CA THR A 481 -74.50 30.73 -24.51
C THR A 481 -73.92 30.01 -25.73
N ASP A 482 -74.45 30.16 -26.95
CA ASP A 482 -73.87 29.50 -28.16
C ASP A 482 -73.73 30.46 -29.36
N PRO A 483 -72.50 30.81 -29.81
CA PRO A 483 -72.30 31.64 -30.99
C PRO A 483 -72.17 30.76 -32.24
N ARG A 484 -73.28 30.24 -32.76
CA ARG A 484 -73.33 29.64 -34.10
C ARG A 484 -74.34 30.38 -34.96
N ILE A 485 -73.84 31.07 -35.99
CA ILE A 485 -74.67 31.58 -37.08
C ILE A 485 -74.94 30.39 -38.01
N GLU A 486 -76.13 29.81 -37.91
CA GLU A 486 -76.65 28.92 -38.95
C GLU A 486 -77.08 29.76 -40.16
N GLY A 487 -76.36 29.59 -41.28
CA GLY A 487 -76.92 29.71 -42.61
C GLY A 487 -76.70 31.02 -43.37
N GLU A 488 -75.73 31.01 -44.28
CA GLU A 488 -75.91 31.63 -45.60
C GLU A 488 -75.40 30.67 -46.68
N VAL A 489 -76.34 29.89 -47.21
CA VAL A 489 -76.31 29.44 -48.61
C VAL A 489 -77.21 30.41 -49.38
N ARG A 490 -76.61 31.27 -50.20
CA ARG A 490 -77.08 31.56 -51.56
C ARG A 490 -76.03 32.28 -52.38
#